data_AF-A0AAV4PCS1-F1
#
_entry.id   AF-A0AAV4PCS1-F1
#
_cell.length_a   1.000
_cell.length_b   1.000
_cell.length_c   1.000
_cell.angle_alpha   90.00
_cell.angle_beta   90.00
_cell.angle_gamma   90.00
#
_symmetry.space_group_name_H-M   'P 1'
#
loop_
_entity.id
_entity.type
_entity.pdbx_description
1 polymer ?
#
loop_
_entity_poly.entity_id
_entity_poly.type
_entity_poly.pdbx_seq_one_letter_code
_entity_poly.pdbx_strand_id
1 'polypeptide(L)'
;MCLTKADEVSLDNVHDVCKVNAVKRMIDRGGGNINCQDCGQNTPLHLVIQHCGDKLRLVTKLLSMGAQPNVYNGNKNTPLHLAIIYNNDERVVQMLIQHGADVHLQDVFNNTPVHLAVRLGKLKMLRLLIKAGAELDSRNLLLETPLMAAVRHSNVTAVKQLLSFGASASVVGLNKYIALHFAARKSHPNLQIICDLMKYDSDANWSDERFQTPIMYALEKYYDIPSDDLASTKLLIKCDVLQRLYNNKKLYLSVFLETYSVFPELYAYFKQCVAEALRMKNQFIQDNFSFFEFAAKGLNNKALFQLTTPYKKAIINQVLRIARAFPFYHDVIACRFEKQDLQRKLMDLIIYSKTDGEEQEIALNSDTNFIIASYLSNLDIFNVIMAFSDYQDFPQHSFGFQNLSLGSSLKRNYDEVS
;
A
#
# COMPACT_ATOMS: atom_id res chain seq x y z
N MET A 1 7.88 65.40 -9.82
CA MET A 1 8.23 65.10 -11.22
C MET A 1 8.38 63.59 -11.32
N CYS A 2 7.72 62.98 -12.29
CA CYS A 2 7.14 61.63 -12.27
C CYS A 2 8.04 60.46 -11.83
N LEU A 3 7.49 59.62 -10.93
CA LEU A 3 7.83 58.21 -10.76
C LEU A 3 7.55 57.50 -12.10
N THR A 4 8.59 57.15 -12.84
CA THR A 4 8.45 56.43 -14.11
C THR A 4 8.08 54.98 -13.85
N LYS A 5 7.01 54.52 -14.52
CA LYS A 5 6.46 53.16 -14.64
C LYS A 5 7.46 52.09 -15.17
N ALA A 6 8.74 52.14 -14.80
CA ALA A 6 9.80 51.34 -15.41
C ALA A 6 10.32 50.17 -14.53
N ASP A 7 9.81 50.01 -13.30
CA ASP A 7 10.26 48.95 -12.37
C ASP A 7 9.22 47.85 -12.12
N GLU A 8 8.15 47.78 -12.93
CA GLU A 8 7.40 46.54 -13.05
C GLU A 8 8.22 45.61 -13.94
N VAL A 9 8.89 44.62 -13.33
CA VAL A 9 9.48 43.50 -14.05
C VAL A 9 8.34 42.73 -14.71
N SER A 10 7.91 43.20 -15.89
CA SER A 10 6.97 42.50 -16.76
C SER A 10 7.62 41.17 -17.14
N LEU A 11 7.01 40.08 -16.69
CA LEU A 11 7.39 38.71 -17.02
C LEU A 11 6.79 38.28 -18.37
N ASP A 12 6.27 39.23 -19.16
CA ASP A 12 5.46 38.93 -20.33
C ASP A 12 6.34 38.64 -21.55
N ASN A 13 6.03 37.53 -22.24
CA ASN A 13 6.61 37.10 -23.52
C ASN A 13 8.14 36.87 -23.56
N VAL A 14 8.76 36.45 -22.45
CA VAL A 14 10.17 36.05 -22.43
C VAL A 14 10.33 34.53 -22.31
N HIS A 15 11.31 33.96 -23.01
CA HIS A 15 11.66 32.52 -22.94
C HIS A 15 11.89 32.08 -21.49
N ASP A 16 11.55 30.83 -21.13
CA ASP A 16 11.57 30.32 -19.75
C ASP A 16 12.86 30.63 -18.96
N VAL A 17 14.03 30.51 -19.60
CA VAL A 17 15.34 30.83 -19.01
C VAL A 17 15.45 32.31 -18.65
N CYS A 18 14.92 33.19 -19.49
CA CYS A 18 14.94 34.62 -19.26
C CYS A 18 14.01 35.04 -18.11
N LYS A 19 12.88 34.36 -17.92
CA LYS A 19 11.99 34.57 -16.76
C LYS A 19 12.68 34.23 -15.44
N VAL A 20 13.41 33.11 -15.37
CA VAL A 20 14.18 32.74 -14.17
C VAL A 20 15.31 33.76 -13.89
N ASN A 21 15.97 34.28 -14.93
CA ASN A 21 16.98 35.32 -14.76
C ASN A 21 16.37 36.65 -14.29
N ALA A 22 15.15 36.98 -14.70
CA ALA A 22 14.41 38.12 -14.15
C ALA A 22 14.13 37.94 -12.65
N VAL A 23 13.70 36.74 -12.22
CA VAL A 23 13.51 36.42 -10.80
C VAL A 23 14.83 36.53 -10.02
N LYS A 24 15.96 36.05 -10.55
CA LYS A 24 17.28 36.20 -9.91
C LYS A 24 17.65 37.67 -9.71
N ARG A 25 17.51 38.49 -10.76
CA ARG A 25 17.78 39.95 -10.68
C ARG A 25 16.87 40.64 -9.67
N MET A 26 15.61 40.22 -9.57
CA MET A 26 14.66 40.74 -8.58
C MET A 26 15.11 40.43 -7.15
N ILE A 27 15.61 39.22 -6.90
CA ILE A 27 16.17 38.83 -5.60
C ILE A 27 17.44 39.62 -5.29
N ASP A 28 18.33 39.79 -6.26
CA ASP A 28 19.65 40.43 -6.06
C ASP A 28 19.55 41.95 -5.84
N ARG A 29 18.65 42.65 -6.56
CA ARG A 29 18.48 44.11 -6.45
C ARG A 29 17.66 44.54 -5.23
N GLY A 30 16.81 43.65 -4.70
CA GLY A 30 15.84 43.98 -3.65
C GLY A 30 14.69 44.88 -4.16
N GLY A 31 13.59 44.92 -3.41
CA GLY A 31 12.47 45.86 -3.67
C GLY A 31 11.40 45.43 -4.69
N GLY A 32 11.58 44.31 -5.39
CA GLY A 32 10.53 43.77 -6.28
C GLY A 32 9.41 43.05 -5.51
N ASN A 33 8.18 43.11 -6.03
CA ASN A 33 7.05 42.36 -5.46
C ASN A 33 7.27 40.85 -5.63
N ILE A 34 7.59 40.17 -4.53
CA ILE A 34 7.90 38.73 -4.49
C ILE A 34 6.73 37.82 -4.91
N ASN A 35 5.51 38.37 -4.88
CA ASN A 35 4.26 37.70 -5.23
C ASN A 35 3.64 38.25 -6.51
N CYS A 36 4.41 38.96 -7.35
CA CYS A 36 3.93 39.37 -8.67
C CYS A 36 3.50 38.15 -9.50
N GLN A 37 2.61 38.35 -10.47
CA GLN A 37 2.13 37.28 -11.34
C GLN A 37 2.40 37.65 -12.80
N ASP A 38 2.87 36.69 -13.60
CA ASP A 38 2.98 36.85 -15.06
C ASP A 38 1.61 36.67 -15.75
N CYS A 39 1.56 36.80 -17.08
CA CYS A 39 0.34 36.57 -17.87
C CYS A 39 -0.29 35.17 -17.69
N GLY A 40 0.49 34.17 -17.27
CA GLY A 40 0.02 32.83 -16.90
C GLY A 40 -0.36 32.70 -15.41
N GLN A 41 -0.46 33.82 -14.70
CA GLN A 41 -0.66 33.94 -13.26
C GLN A 41 0.44 33.24 -12.42
N ASN A 42 1.61 32.99 -13.00
CA ASN A 42 2.71 32.36 -12.28
C ASN A 42 3.43 33.39 -11.41
N THR A 43 3.59 33.06 -10.13
CA THR A 43 4.48 33.82 -9.24
C THR A 43 5.96 33.47 -9.48
N PRO A 44 6.92 34.30 -9.04
CA PRO A 44 8.34 33.95 -9.02
C PRO A 44 8.62 32.55 -8.46
N LEU A 45 7.85 32.13 -7.45
CA LEU A 45 7.94 30.80 -6.85
C LEU A 45 7.53 29.68 -7.83
N HIS A 46 6.45 29.87 -8.60
CA HIS A 46 6.06 28.93 -9.66
C HIS A 46 7.15 28.81 -10.73
N LEU A 47 7.66 29.94 -11.22
CA LEU A 47 8.65 29.98 -12.30
C LEU A 47 9.95 29.27 -11.92
N VAL A 48 10.44 29.51 -10.70
CA VAL A 48 11.65 28.84 -10.19
C VAL A 48 11.44 27.33 -10.08
N ILE A 49 10.28 26.89 -9.56
CA ILE A 49 9.96 25.47 -9.39
C ILE A 49 9.82 24.75 -10.74
N GLN A 50 9.34 25.43 -11.78
CA GLN A 50 9.11 24.82 -13.09
C GLN A 50 10.37 24.83 -13.97
N HIS A 51 11.14 25.92 -13.98
CA HIS A 51 12.14 26.15 -15.03
C HIS A 51 13.59 26.31 -14.52
N CYS A 52 13.85 26.33 -13.21
CA CYS A 52 15.20 26.50 -12.70
C CYS A 52 15.96 25.17 -12.51
N GLY A 53 17.27 25.16 -12.71
CA GLY A 53 18.15 24.04 -12.33
C GLY A 53 18.45 24.01 -10.82
N ASP A 54 18.84 25.15 -10.24
CA ASP A 54 19.15 25.32 -8.81
C ASP A 54 17.90 25.74 -8.00
N LYS A 55 16.91 24.84 -7.96
CA LYS A 55 15.59 25.13 -7.39
C LYS A 55 15.65 25.35 -5.88
N LEU A 56 16.39 24.51 -5.15
CA LEU A 56 16.37 24.50 -3.69
C LEU A 56 16.84 25.84 -3.12
N ARG A 57 17.95 26.39 -3.62
CA ARG A 57 18.48 27.68 -3.17
C ARG A 57 17.49 28.80 -3.41
N LEU A 58 16.96 28.90 -4.64
CA LEU A 58 16.06 29.99 -5.01
C LEU A 58 14.70 29.89 -4.33
N VAL A 59 14.10 28.69 -4.23
CA VAL A 59 12.85 28.48 -3.48
C VAL A 59 13.03 28.89 -2.02
N THR A 60 14.12 28.46 -1.37
CA THR A 60 14.40 28.85 0.03
C THR A 60 14.51 30.36 0.17
N LYS A 61 15.21 31.02 -0.76
CA LYS A 61 15.38 32.48 -0.72
C LYS A 61 14.04 33.20 -0.90
N LEU A 62 13.25 32.81 -1.90
CA LEU A 62 11.92 33.38 -2.15
C LEU A 62 10.99 33.22 -0.95
N LEU A 63 10.94 32.03 -0.33
CA LEU A 63 10.12 31.78 0.86
C LEU A 63 10.57 32.61 2.06
N SER A 64 11.88 32.75 2.30
CA SER A 64 12.41 33.60 3.37
C SER A 64 12.13 35.10 3.17
N MET A 65 11.86 35.51 1.92
CA MET A 65 11.44 36.87 1.56
C MET A 65 9.92 37.06 1.59
N GLY A 66 9.14 36.07 2.05
CA GLY A 66 7.69 36.18 2.17
C GLY A 66 6.90 35.80 0.91
N ALA A 67 7.49 34.99 0.02
CA ALA A 67 6.72 34.39 -1.08
C ALA A 67 5.58 33.51 -0.56
N GLN A 68 4.37 33.70 -1.07
CA GLN A 68 3.19 32.95 -0.66
C GLN A 68 3.16 31.56 -1.33
N PRO A 69 3.13 30.46 -0.56
CA PRO A 69 3.21 29.11 -1.12
C PRO A 69 1.88 28.56 -1.64
N ASN A 70 0.76 29.27 -1.42
CA ASN A 70 -0.61 28.80 -1.69
C ASN A 70 -1.31 29.55 -2.84
N VAL A 71 -0.57 30.35 -3.61
CA VAL A 71 -1.12 31.08 -4.77
C VAL A 71 -1.36 30.12 -5.92
N TYR A 72 -2.49 30.24 -6.60
CA TYR A 72 -2.77 29.50 -7.83
C TYR A 72 -2.19 30.21 -9.05
N ASN A 73 -1.62 29.44 -9.99
CA ASN A 73 -1.37 29.91 -11.36
C ASN A 73 -2.61 29.72 -12.26
N GLY A 74 -2.50 30.09 -13.54
CA GLY A 74 -3.60 30.08 -14.50
C GLY A 74 -4.16 28.68 -14.78
N ASN A 75 -3.41 27.63 -14.46
CA ASN A 75 -3.85 26.23 -14.54
C ASN A 75 -4.39 25.71 -13.20
N LYS A 76 -4.68 26.60 -12.25
CA LYS A 76 -5.10 26.30 -10.88
C LYS A 76 -4.11 25.35 -10.17
N ASN A 77 -2.82 25.45 -10.47
CA ASN A 77 -1.78 24.75 -9.72
C ASN A 77 -1.16 25.68 -8.69
N THR A 78 -0.89 25.17 -7.50
CA THR A 78 -0.06 25.86 -6.51
C THR A 78 1.42 25.53 -6.73
N PRO A 79 2.36 26.26 -6.11
CA PRO A 79 3.77 25.89 -6.05
C PRO A 79 4.01 24.43 -5.65
N LEU A 80 3.22 23.90 -4.71
CA LEU A 80 3.30 22.51 -4.27
C LEU A 80 2.90 21.51 -5.37
N HIS A 81 1.87 21.82 -6.17
CA HIS A 81 1.48 20.99 -7.32
C HIS A 81 2.62 20.93 -8.35
N LEU A 82 3.18 22.09 -8.73
CA LEU A 82 4.31 22.15 -9.66
C LEU A 82 5.56 21.46 -9.11
N ALA A 83 5.78 21.55 -7.80
CA ALA A 83 6.89 20.87 -7.15
C ALA A 83 6.81 19.36 -7.37
N ILE A 84 5.64 18.77 -7.22
CA ILE A 84 5.42 17.33 -7.42
C ILE A 84 5.51 16.94 -8.91
N ILE A 85 5.03 17.80 -9.82
CA ILE A 85 5.01 17.53 -11.26
C ILE A 85 6.42 17.59 -11.87
N TYR A 86 7.18 18.63 -11.56
CA TYR A 86 8.43 18.95 -12.28
C TYR A 86 9.71 18.57 -11.52
N ASN A 87 9.60 18.04 -10.30
CA ASN A 87 10.78 17.74 -9.48
C ASN A 87 10.85 16.28 -9.06
N ASN A 88 12.09 15.81 -9.01
CA ASN A 88 12.43 14.51 -8.42
C ASN A 88 12.95 14.66 -6.99
N ASP A 89 13.38 15.87 -6.61
CA ASP A 89 13.94 16.17 -5.30
C ASP A 89 12.84 16.51 -4.29
N GLU A 90 12.69 15.65 -3.28
CA GLU A 90 11.72 15.84 -2.19
C GLU A 90 11.98 17.09 -1.32
N ARG A 91 13.20 17.67 -1.35
CA ARG A 91 13.56 18.82 -0.52
C ARG A 91 12.77 20.07 -0.86
N VAL A 92 12.43 20.28 -2.14
CA VAL A 92 11.59 21.42 -2.55
C VAL A 92 10.17 21.29 -1.96
N VAL A 93 9.60 20.08 -2.01
CA VAL A 93 8.30 19.78 -1.40
C VAL A 93 8.35 19.99 0.12
N GLN A 94 9.40 19.49 0.77
CA GLN A 94 9.60 19.66 2.22
C GLN A 94 9.69 21.14 2.61
N MET A 95 10.46 21.94 1.86
CA MET A 95 10.64 23.37 2.12
C MET A 95 9.33 24.15 1.98
N LEU A 96 8.53 23.84 0.95
CA LEU A 96 7.21 24.45 0.75
C LEU A 96 6.26 24.13 1.92
N ILE A 97 6.19 22.86 2.33
CA ILE A 97 5.35 22.43 3.47
C ILE A 97 5.79 23.14 4.76
N GLN A 98 7.10 23.22 5.03
CA GLN A 98 7.64 23.91 6.20
C GLN A 98 7.30 25.40 6.24
N HIS A 99 7.08 26.02 5.09
CA HIS A 99 6.67 27.43 4.97
C HIS A 99 5.16 27.61 4.81
N GLY A 100 4.36 26.60 5.15
CA GLY A 100 2.90 26.70 5.20
C GLY A 100 2.19 26.42 3.88
N ALA A 101 2.81 25.67 2.96
CA ALA A 101 2.10 25.15 1.79
C ALA A 101 0.96 24.20 2.25
N ASP A 102 -0.26 24.49 1.81
CA ASP A 102 -1.45 23.70 2.11
C ASP A 102 -1.48 22.46 1.21
N VAL A 103 -1.46 21.29 1.85
CA VAL A 103 -1.44 19.97 1.21
C VAL A 103 -2.82 19.49 0.73
N HIS A 104 -3.88 20.25 1.02
CA HIS A 104 -5.27 19.93 0.67
C HIS A 104 -5.78 20.69 -0.54
N LEU A 105 -5.10 21.76 -0.96
CA LEU A 105 -5.50 22.54 -2.13
C LEU A 105 -5.55 21.66 -3.37
N GLN A 106 -6.55 21.89 -4.22
CA GLN A 106 -6.82 21.05 -5.37
C GLN A 106 -6.49 21.76 -6.68
N ASP A 107 -6.00 21.01 -7.66
CA ASP A 107 -5.76 21.50 -9.03
C ASP A 107 -7.07 21.72 -9.83
N VAL A 108 -6.95 22.04 -11.12
CA VAL A 108 -8.09 22.22 -12.04
C VAL A 108 -8.93 20.95 -12.21
N PHE A 109 -8.35 19.77 -11.96
CA PHE A 109 -9.03 18.48 -12.01
C PHE A 109 -9.47 17.98 -10.63
N ASN A 110 -9.49 18.86 -9.64
CA ASN A 110 -9.71 18.56 -8.23
C ASN A 110 -8.73 17.53 -7.64
N ASN A 111 -7.55 17.33 -8.24
CA ASN A 111 -6.52 16.49 -7.66
C ASN A 111 -5.85 17.23 -6.50
N THR A 112 -5.77 16.59 -5.34
CA THR A 112 -4.86 17.02 -4.28
C THR A 112 -3.40 16.69 -4.64
N PRO A 113 -2.41 17.30 -3.96
CA PRO A 113 -1.00 16.90 -4.05
C PRO A 113 -0.77 15.38 -3.93
N VAL A 114 -1.56 14.68 -3.10
CA VAL A 114 -1.48 13.22 -2.94
C VAL A 114 -1.86 12.48 -4.22
N HIS A 115 -2.93 12.90 -4.91
CA HIS A 115 -3.31 12.33 -6.21
C HIS A 115 -2.17 12.45 -7.22
N LEU A 116 -1.53 13.63 -7.29
CA LEU A 116 -0.40 13.86 -8.19
C LEU A 116 0.79 12.98 -7.86
N ALA A 117 1.17 12.90 -6.57
CA ALA A 117 2.30 12.09 -6.14
C ALA A 117 2.08 10.60 -6.46
N VAL A 118 0.86 10.10 -6.29
CA VAL A 118 0.49 8.72 -6.62
C VAL A 118 0.53 8.49 -8.14
N ARG A 119 -0.12 9.36 -8.92
CA ARG A 119 -0.19 9.24 -10.39
C ARG A 119 1.19 9.27 -11.03
N LEU A 120 2.11 10.07 -10.47
CA LEU A 120 3.49 10.22 -10.95
C LEU A 120 4.48 9.25 -10.29
N GLY A 121 4.04 8.36 -9.40
CA GLY A 121 4.88 7.39 -8.71
C GLY A 121 5.91 8.00 -7.75
N LYS A 122 5.71 9.24 -7.28
CA LYS A 122 6.62 9.99 -6.39
C LYS A 122 6.45 9.57 -4.93
N LEU A 123 6.77 8.32 -4.61
CA LEU A 123 6.55 7.73 -3.28
C LEU A 123 7.21 8.50 -2.12
N LYS A 124 8.38 9.10 -2.35
CA LYS A 124 9.04 9.95 -1.35
C LYS A 124 8.22 11.19 -1.00
N MET A 125 7.70 11.86 -2.03
CA MET A 125 6.84 13.04 -1.87
C MET A 125 5.49 12.65 -1.26
N LEU A 126 4.92 11.51 -1.66
CA LEU A 126 3.72 10.94 -1.04
C LEU A 126 3.89 10.81 0.48
N ARG A 127 5.01 10.25 0.94
CA ARG A 127 5.29 10.12 2.38
C ARG A 127 5.41 11.47 3.09
N LEU A 128 5.97 12.49 2.45
CA LEU A 128 6.04 13.84 3.03
C LEU A 128 4.65 14.46 3.18
N LEU A 129 3.81 14.35 2.15
CA LEU A 129 2.45 14.88 2.17
C LEU A 129 1.61 14.21 3.26
N ILE A 130 1.71 12.89 3.41
CA ILE A 130 1.01 12.14 4.47
C ILE A 130 1.48 12.59 5.85
N LYS A 131 2.80 12.73 6.06
CA LYS A 131 3.36 13.24 7.32
C LYS A 131 2.91 14.67 7.63
N ALA A 132 2.60 15.45 6.61
CA ALA A 132 2.07 16.81 6.74
C ALA A 132 0.55 16.85 6.96
N GLY A 133 -0.11 15.69 7.12
CA GLY A 133 -1.54 15.60 7.43
C GLY A 133 -2.46 15.59 6.21
N ALA A 134 -1.95 15.27 5.01
CA ALA A 134 -2.77 15.25 3.81
C ALA A 134 -3.94 14.25 3.90
N GLU A 135 -5.11 14.69 3.48
CA GLU A 135 -6.32 13.87 3.38
C GLU A 135 -6.17 12.81 2.28
N LEU A 136 -6.38 11.54 2.64
CA LEU A 136 -6.13 10.40 1.76
C LEU A 136 -7.37 9.94 0.99
N ASP A 137 -8.57 10.33 1.43
CA ASP A 137 -9.83 9.87 0.85
C ASP A 137 -10.55 10.97 0.04
N SER A 138 -9.90 12.11 -0.17
CA SER A 138 -10.37 13.17 -1.07
C SER A 138 -10.61 12.62 -2.47
N ARG A 139 -11.68 13.10 -3.12
CA ARG A 139 -12.06 12.68 -4.47
C ARG A 139 -11.80 13.78 -5.50
N ASN A 140 -11.19 13.41 -6.62
CA ASN A 140 -10.98 14.31 -7.76
C ASN A 140 -12.25 14.44 -8.64
N LEU A 141 -12.15 15.13 -9.78
CA LEU A 141 -13.30 15.30 -10.70
C LEU A 141 -13.83 13.98 -11.30
N LEU A 142 -13.02 12.93 -11.33
CA LEU A 142 -13.46 11.58 -11.75
C LEU A 142 -14.06 10.79 -10.58
N LEU A 143 -14.26 11.44 -9.43
CA LEU A 143 -14.64 10.82 -8.16
C LEU A 143 -13.65 9.72 -7.71
N GLU A 144 -12.42 9.74 -8.20
CA GLU A 144 -11.37 8.80 -7.78
C GLU A 144 -10.69 9.32 -6.51
N THR A 145 -10.42 8.43 -5.56
CA THR A 145 -9.45 8.68 -4.49
C THR A 145 -8.02 8.42 -4.98
N PRO A 146 -6.99 8.89 -4.27
CA PRO A 146 -5.60 8.50 -4.53
C PRO A 146 -5.42 6.97 -4.56
N LEU A 147 -6.11 6.22 -3.70
CA LEU A 147 -6.06 4.75 -3.70
C LEU A 147 -6.63 4.16 -4.99
N MET A 148 -7.80 4.63 -5.45
CA MET A 148 -8.37 4.20 -6.73
C MET A 148 -7.44 4.51 -7.90
N ALA A 149 -6.83 5.71 -7.90
CA ALA A 149 -5.84 6.07 -8.91
C ALA A 149 -4.61 5.13 -8.86
N ALA A 150 -4.11 4.77 -7.68
CA ALA A 150 -3.00 3.83 -7.54
C ALA A 150 -3.34 2.45 -8.11
N VAL A 151 -4.54 1.94 -7.81
CA VAL A 151 -5.06 0.66 -8.33
C VAL A 151 -5.22 0.71 -9.85
N ARG A 152 -5.78 1.81 -10.39
CA ARG A 152 -5.96 1.98 -11.84
C ARG A 152 -4.63 1.96 -12.61
N HIS A 153 -3.53 2.43 -12.02
CA HIS A 153 -2.20 2.36 -12.63
C HIS A 153 -1.39 1.12 -12.21
N SER A 154 -2.00 0.17 -11.50
CA SER A 154 -1.35 -1.05 -11.00
C SER A 154 -0.09 -0.78 -10.15
N ASN A 155 -0.05 0.35 -9.43
CA ASN A 155 1.10 0.71 -8.60
C ASN A 155 1.00 0.08 -7.22
N VAL A 156 1.47 -1.17 -7.11
CA VAL A 156 1.44 -1.98 -5.87
C VAL A 156 2.06 -1.23 -4.69
N THR A 157 3.20 -0.57 -4.89
CA THR A 157 3.90 0.19 -3.85
C THR A 157 3.09 1.37 -3.31
N ALA A 158 2.41 2.12 -4.19
CA ALA A 158 1.55 3.23 -3.77
C ALA A 158 0.29 2.72 -3.05
N VAL A 159 -0.33 1.63 -3.54
CA VAL A 159 -1.46 0.97 -2.88
C VAL A 159 -1.09 0.58 -1.45
N LYS A 160 0.03 -0.14 -1.28
CA LYS A 160 0.52 -0.56 0.04
C LYS A 160 0.74 0.62 0.98
N GLN A 161 1.42 1.67 0.49
CA GLN A 161 1.68 2.86 1.30
C GLN A 161 0.38 3.54 1.73
N LEU A 162 -0.52 3.87 0.79
CA LEU A 162 -1.78 4.54 1.09
C LEU A 162 -2.61 3.77 2.12
N LEU A 163 -2.78 2.47 1.93
CA LEU A 163 -3.50 1.61 2.86
C LEU A 163 -2.82 1.55 4.24
N SER A 164 -1.49 1.43 4.29
CA SER A 164 -0.74 1.42 5.55
C SER A 164 -0.84 2.72 6.35
N PHE A 165 -1.10 3.84 5.66
CA PHE A 165 -1.31 5.15 6.27
C PHE A 165 -2.80 5.47 6.50
N GLY A 166 -3.69 4.50 6.29
CA GLY A 166 -5.10 4.61 6.66
C GLY A 166 -6.05 5.09 5.55
N ALA A 167 -5.62 5.10 4.28
CA ALA A 167 -6.55 5.34 3.17
C ALA A 167 -7.64 4.27 3.14
N SER A 168 -8.89 4.67 2.95
CA SER A 168 -10.01 3.74 2.98
C SER A 168 -10.18 3.00 1.65
N ALA A 169 -10.24 1.67 1.71
CA ALA A 169 -10.55 0.83 0.56
C ALA A 169 -12.04 0.84 0.18
N SER A 170 -12.91 1.40 1.04
CA SER A 170 -14.37 1.38 0.89
C SER A 170 -14.96 2.68 0.35
N VAL A 171 -14.14 3.70 0.05
CA VAL A 171 -14.65 4.95 -0.54
C VAL A 171 -15.33 4.64 -1.87
N VAL A 172 -16.46 5.30 -2.11
CA VAL A 172 -17.29 5.10 -3.29
C VAL A 172 -16.99 6.20 -4.32
N GLY A 173 -16.52 5.78 -5.48
CA GLY A 173 -16.20 6.63 -6.61
C GLY A 173 -17.33 6.67 -7.64
N LEU A 174 -16.96 6.99 -8.89
CA LEU A 174 -17.88 7.04 -10.02
C LEU A 174 -18.55 5.67 -10.25
N ASN A 175 -19.82 5.66 -10.67
CA ASN A 175 -20.63 4.45 -10.87
C ASN A 175 -20.79 3.57 -9.63
N LYS A 176 -20.61 4.15 -8.43
CA LYS A 176 -20.52 3.42 -7.16
C LYS A 176 -19.33 2.45 -7.03
N TYR A 177 -18.27 2.65 -7.81
CA TYR A 177 -17.10 1.77 -7.75
C TYR A 177 -16.28 2.02 -6.48
N ILE A 178 -15.91 0.94 -5.79
CA ILE A 178 -14.83 0.95 -4.80
C ILE A 178 -13.51 0.51 -5.43
N ALA A 179 -12.38 0.71 -4.76
CA ALA A 179 -11.05 0.37 -5.28
C ALA A 179 -10.95 -1.08 -5.80
N LEU A 180 -11.64 -2.03 -5.17
CA LEU A 180 -11.63 -3.43 -5.58
C LEU A 180 -12.33 -3.69 -6.92
N HIS A 181 -13.32 -2.88 -7.32
CA HIS A 181 -13.89 -2.96 -8.67
C HIS A 181 -12.83 -2.67 -9.74
N PHE A 182 -12.01 -1.65 -9.51
CA PHE A 182 -10.92 -1.30 -10.43
C PHE A 182 -9.88 -2.41 -10.51
N ALA A 183 -9.56 -3.06 -9.39
CA ALA A 183 -8.62 -4.17 -9.36
C ALA A 183 -9.16 -5.41 -10.12
N ALA A 184 -10.42 -5.78 -9.86
CA ALA A 184 -11.04 -6.96 -10.46
C ALA A 184 -11.30 -6.82 -11.97
N ARG A 185 -11.64 -5.61 -12.45
CA ARG A 185 -11.96 -5.35 -13.86
C ARG A 185 -10.74 -5.30 -14.79
N LYS A 186 -9.51 -5.34 -14.26
CA LYS A 186 -8.29 -5.26 -15.08
C LYS A 186 -8.10 -6.50 -15.95
N SER A 187 -7.57 -6.31 -17.16
CA SER A 187 -7.19 -7.41 -18.07
C SER A 187 -6.16 -8.37 -17.49
N HIS A 188 -5.35 -7.92 -16.51
CA HIS A 188 -4.48 -8.76 -15.70
C HIS A 188 -4.56 -8.25 -14.25
N PRO A 189 -5.49 -8.77 -13.42
CA PRO A 189 -5.66 -8.36 -12.04
C PRO A 189 -4.40 -8.68 -11.26
N ASN A 190 -3.87 -7.68 -10.56
CA ASN A 190 -2.73 -7.90 -9.71
C ASN A 190 -3.21 -8.52 -8.38
N LEU A 191 -2.91 -9.80 -8.17
CA LEU A 191 -3.27 -10.53 -6.95
C LEU A 191 -2.81 -9.82 -5.68
N GLN A 192 -1.62 -9.20 -5.69
CA GLN A 192 -1.13 -8.46 -4.54
C GLN A 192 -2.02 -7.26 -4.22
N ILE A 193 -2.49 -6.52 -5.23
CA ILE A 193 -3.42 -5.39 -5.02
C ILE A 193 -4.76 -5.89 -4.49
N ILE A 194 -5.30 -6.98 -5.04
CA ILE A 194 -6.54 -7.59 -4.52
C ILE A 194 -6.36 -7.98 -3.05
N CYS A 195 -5.25 -8.65 -2.72
CA CYS A 195 -4.93 -9.00 -1.35
C CYS A 195 -4.83 -7.76 -0.44
N ASP A 196 -4.07 -6.75 -0.87
CA ASP A 196 -3.88 -5.53 -0.12
C ASP A 196 -5.24 -4.84 0.12
N LEU A 197 -6.12 -4.73 -0.87
CA LEU A 197 -7.45 -4.12 -0.68
C LEU A 197 -8.36 -4.96 0.24
N MET A 198 -8.37 -6.28 0.09
CA MET A 198 -9.18 -7.18 0.93
C MET A 198 -8.69 -7.21 2.39
N LYS A 199 -7.39 -6.95 2.63
CA LYS A 199 -6.81 -6.79 3.96
C LYS A 199 -7.45 -5.64 4.73
N TYR A 200 -7.70 -4.53 4.05
CA TYR A 200 -8.27 -3.31 4.64
C TYR A 200 -9.79 -3.22 4.41
N ASP A 201 -10.49 -4.34 4.60
CA ASP A 201 -11.95 -4.45 4.64
C ASP A 201 -12.72 -3.97 3.41
N SER A 202 -12.11 -4.05 2.22
CA SER A 202 -12.85 -3.88 0.98
C SER A 202 -13.96 -4.94 0.83
N ASP A 203 -15.20 -4.52 0.51
CA ASP A 203 -16.34 -5.43 0.37
C ASP A 203 -16.41 -6.01 -1.06
N ALA A 204 -16.18 -7.32 -1.17
CA ALA A 204 -16.21 -8.02 -2.45
C ALA A 204 -17.64 -8.19 -3.04
N ASN A 205 -18.69 -7.90 -2.26
CA ASN A 205 -20.08 -7.90 -2.71
C ASN A 205 -20.67 -6.50 -2.89
N TRP A 206 -19.86 -5.43 -2.76
CA TRP A 206 -20.37 -4.09 -3.00
C TRP A 206 -20.89 -4.00 -4.43
N SER A 207 -22.16 -3.63 -4.59
CA SER A 207 -22.78 -3.51 -5.91
C SER A 207 -22.60 -2.11 -6.47
N ASP A 208 -22.11 -2.04 -7.70
CA ASP A 208 -22.07 -0.81 -8.48
C ASP A 208 -23.48 -0.38 -8.97
N GLU A 209 -23.56 0.68 -9.78
CA GLU A 209 -24.84 1.15 -10.35
C GLU A 209 -25.52 0.17 -11.32
N ARG A 210 -24.77 -0.81 -11.85
CA ARG A 210 -25.29 -1.89 -12.70
C ARG A 210 -25.55 -3.18 -11.91
N PHE A 211 -25.54 -3.10 -10.58
CA PHE A 211 -25.64 -4.23 -9.67
C PHE A 211 -24.51 -5.27 -9.84
N GLN A 212 -23.40 -4.89 -10.46
CA GLN A 212 -22.22 -5.74 -10.58
C GLN A 212 -21.33 -5.57 -9.36
N THR A 213 -20.79 -6.69 -8.89
CA THR A 213 -19.85 -6.72 -7.75
C THR A 213 -18.43 -6.97 -8.25
N PRO A 214 -17.38 -6.68 -7.44
CA PRO A 214 -16.01 -7.02 -7.81
C PRO A 214 -15.83 -8.50 -8.15
N ILE A 215 -16.52 -9.40 -7.45
CA ILE A 215 -16.50 -10.84 -7.75
C ILE A 215 -17.14 -11.12 -9.11
N MET A 216 -18.26 -10.47 -9.44
CA MET A 216 -18.93 -10.65 -10.74
C MET A 216 -18.04 -10.19 -11.90
N TYR A 217 -17.31 -9.08 -11.77
CA TYR A 217 -16.33 -8.67 -12.79
C TYR A 217 -15.20 -9.69 -12.97
N ALA A 218 -14.72 -10.29 -11.88
CA ALA A 218 -13.70 -11.33 -11.97
C ALA A 218 -14.26 -12.62 -12.62
N LEU A 219 -15.52 -12.94 -12.38
CA LEU A 219 -16.21 -14.08 -13.00
C LEU A 219 -16.47 -13.83 -14.50
N GLU A 220 -17.06 -12.70 -14.88
CA GLU A 220 -17.33 -12.31 -16.27
C GLU A 220 -16.07 -12.42 -17.13
N LYS A 221 -14.95 -11.93 -16.61
CA LYS A 221 -13.70 -12.01 -17.33
C LYS A 221 -13.17 -13.44 -17.49
N TYR A 222 -13.35 -14.28 -16.47
CA TYR A 222 -13.05 -15.71 -16.56
C TYR A 222 -13.89 -16.39 -17.67
N TYR A 223 -15.13 -15.91 -17.94
CA TYR A 223 -15.93 -16.38 -19.08
C TYR A 223 -15.37 -15.96 -20.43
N ASP A 224 -14.90 -14.72 -20.56
CA ASP A 224 -14.40 -14.20 -21.84
C ASP A 224 -13.07 -14.84 -22.26
N ILE A 225 -12.13 -15.01 -21.31
CA ILE A 225 -10.80 -15.56 -21.57
C ILE A 225 -10.39 -16.45 -20.38
N PRO A 226 -10.48 -17.79 -20.50
CA PRO A 226 -9.95 -18.70 -19.50
C PRO A 226 -8.42 -18.53 -19.38
N SER A 227 -7.98 -17.71 -18.42
CA SER A 227 -6.58 -17.39 -18.16
C SER A 227 -6.21 -17.68 -16.69
N ASP A 228 -5.01 -17.29 -16.26
CA ASP A 228 -4.55 -17.31 -14.85
C ASP A 228 -5.47 -16.56 -13.86
N ASP A 229 -6.53 -15.88 -14.34
CA ASP A 229 -7.58 -15.24 -13.54
C ASP A 229 -8.32 -16.17 -12.58
N LEU A 230 -8.20 -17.50 -12.75
CA LEU A 230 -8.77 -18.49 -11.84
C LEU A 230 -8.31 -18.28 -10.39
N ALA A 231 -7.05 -17.87 -10.17
CA ALA A 231 -6.52 -17.62 -8.84
C ALA A 231 -7.18 -16.41 -8.17
N SER A 232 -7.35 -15.31 -8.91
CA SER A 232 -7.98 -14.07 -8.42
C SER A 232 -9.44 -14.29 -8.06
N THR A 233 -10.17 -14.98 -8.95
CA THR A 233 -11.59 -15.30 -8.74
C THR A 233 -11.77 -16.24 -7.56
N LYS A 234 -10.98 -17.32 -7.46
CA LYS A 234 -11.00 -18.23 -6.31
C LYS A 234 -10.67 -17.50 -5.01
N LEU A 235 -9.69 -16.60 -5.00
CA LEU A 235 -9.34 -15.79 -3.84
C LEU A 235 -10.49 -14.87 -3.40
N LEU A 236 -11.13 -14.17 -4.34
CA LEU A 236 -12.27 -13.30 -4.04
C LEU A 236 -13.45 -14.11 -3.47
N ILE A 237 -13.74 -15.30 -4.02
CA ILE A 237 -14.75 -16.23 -3.49
C ILE A 237 -14.42 -16.65 -2.06
N LYS A 238 -13.17 -17.03 -1.79
CA LYS A 238 -12.71 -17.40 -0.45
C LYS A 238 -12.92 -16.27 0.57
N CYS A 239 -12.50 -15.06 0.21
CA CYS A 239 -12.61 -13.88 1.07
C CYS A 239 -14.08 -13.49 1.31
N ASP A 240 -14.92 -13.59 0.29
CA ASP A 240 -16.36 -13.35 0.38
C ASP A 240 -17.03 -14.29 1.39
N VAL A 241 -16.78 -15.60 1.30
CA VAL A 241 -17.32 -16.59 2.25
C VAL A 241 -16.95 -16.23 3.70
N LEU A 242 -15.73 -15.76 3.93
CA LEU A 242 -15.30 -15.32 5.26
C LEU A 242 -15.97 -14.03 5.72
N GLN A 243 -16.04 -13.01 4.87
CA GLN A 243 -16.74 -11.76 5.18
C GLN A 243 -18.22 -12.01 5.54
N ARG A 244 -18.87 -12.98 4.89
CA ARG A 244 -20.27 -13.36 5.18
C ARG A 244 -20.46 -14.00 6.53
N LEU A 245 -19.64 -15.00 6.86
CA LEU A 245 -19.73 -15.69 8.15
C LEU A 245 -19.52 -14.74 9.34
N TYR A 246 -18.80 -13.65 9.11
CA TYR A 246 -18.57 -12.60 10.09
C TYR A 246 -19.71 -11.55 10.15
N ASN A 247 -20.14 -11.03 8.99
CA ASN A 247 -21.06 -9.88 8.95
C ASN A 247 -22.55 -10.24 8.78
N ASN A 248 -22.92 -11.54 8.69
CA ASN A 248 -24.30 -11.99 8.43
C ASN A 248 -24.97 -11.31 7.21
N LYS A 249 -24.17 -10.87 6.22
CA LYS A 249 -24.69 -10.27 4.97
C LYS A 249 -25.27 -11.35 4.06
N LYS A 250 -26.38 -11.03 3.36
CA LYS A 250 -27.11 -11.94 2.47
C LYS A 250 -26.24 -12.48 1.32
N LEU A 251 -26.47 -13.73 0.92
CA LEU A 251 -25.77 -14.40 -0.17
C LEU A 251 -26.30 -13.97 -1.55
N TYR A 252 -25.64 -12.99 -2.18
CA TYR A 252 -25.86 -12.68 -3.59
C TYR A 252 -25.11 -13.66 -4.50
N LEU A 253 -23.90 -14.10 -4.12
CA LEU A 253 -23.09 -14.98 -4.96
C LEU A 253 -23.64 -16.41 -5.07
N SER A 254 -24.18 -17.01 -4.00
CA SER A 254 -24.72 -18.37 -4.12
C SER A 254 -25.93 -18.39 -5.04
N VAL A 255 -26.83 -17.42 -4.87
CA VAL A 255 -27.99 -17.24 -5.76
C VAL A 255 -27.51 -16.98 -7.18
N PHE A 256 -26.50 -16.14 -7.39
CA PHE A 256 -25.93 -15.91 -8.72
C PHE A 256 -25.35 -17.21 -9.33
N LEU A 257 -24.47 -17.91 -8.62
CA LEU A 257 -23.86 -19.16 -9.10
C LEU A 257 -24.91 -20.25 -9.38
N GLU A 258 -25.93 -20.36 -8.52
CA GLU A 258 -27.05 -21.32 -8.68
C GLU A 258 -27.98 -20.94 -9.84
N THR A 259 -28.37 -19.67 -9.91
CA THR A 259 -29.36 -19.17 -10.90
C THR A 259 -28.79 -19.23 -12.31
N TYR A 260 -27.52 -18.86 -12.48
CA TYR A 260 -26.90 -18.80 -13.80
C TYR A 260 -26.20 -20.11 -14.21
N SER A 261 -26.30 -21.18 -13.40
CA SER A 261 -25.63 -22.48 -13.64
C SER A 261 -24.14 -22.31 -14.00
N VAL A 262 -23.49 -21.34 -13.34
CA VAL A 262 -22.12 -20.91 -13.63
C VAL A 262 -21.14 -22.01 -13.23
N PHE A 263 -20.44 -22.58 -14.21
CA PHE A 263 -19.30 -23.52 -14.07
C PHE A 263 -19.38 -24.43 -12.83
N PRO A 264 -19.79 -25.71 -12.97
CA PRO A 264 -19.89 -26.66 -11.86
C PRO A 264 -18.64 -26.70 -10.96
N GLU A 265 -17.45 -26.44 -11.51
CA GLU A 265 -16.19 -26.35 -10.79
C GLU A 265 -16.12 -25.17 -9.80
N LEU A 266 -16.53 -23.96 -10.20
CA LEU A 266 -16.53 -22.79 -9.33
C LEU A 266 -17.65 -22.87 -8.29
N TYR A 267 -18.80 -23.43 -8.65
CA TYR A 267 -19.87 -23.68 -7.70
C TYR A 267 -19.49 -24.80 -6.71
N ALA A 268 -18.86 -25.89 -7.16
CA ALA A 268 -18.31 -26.91 -6.28
C ALA A 268 -17.22 -26.35 -5.37
N TYR A 269 -16.35 -25.49 -5.90
CA TYR A 269 -15.35 -24.76 -5.13
C TYR A 269 -16.00 -23.89 -4.05
N PHE A 270 -17.02 -23.08 -4.40
CA PHE A 270 -17.78 -22.29 -3.44
C PHE A 270 -18.39 -23.16 -2.33
N LYS A 271 -19.04 -24.28 -2.67
CA LYS A 271 -19.56 -25.22 -1.66
C LYS A 271 -18.48 -25.77 -0.75
N GLN A 272 -17.33 -26.12 -1.32
CA GLN A 272 -16.16 -26.57 -0.57
C GLN A 272 -15.69 -25.49 0.41
N CYS A 273 -15.64 -24.21 -0.02
CA CYS A 273 -15.32 -23.08 0.86
C CYS A 273 -16.26 -23.06 2.07
N VAL A 274 -17.58 -23.08 1.81
CA VAL A 274 -18.62 -22.94 2.82
C VAL A 274 -18.58 -24.11 3.81
N ALA A 275 -18.48 -25.35 3.32
CA ALA A 275 -18.40 -26.54 4.16
C ALA A 275 -17.19 -26.49 5.10
N GLU A 276 -16.01 -26.12 4.58
CA GLU A 276 -14.79 -26.02 5.37
C GLU A 276 -14.86 -24.89 6.41
N ALA A 277 -15.45 -23.75 6.04
CA ALA A 277 -15.63 -22.62 6.96
C ALA A 277 -16.57 -22.95 8.13
N LEU A 278 -17.65 -23.68 7.85
CA LEU A 278 -18.60 -24.14 8.87
C LEU A 278 -17.97 -25.19 9.79
N ARG A 279 -17.20 -26.13 9.23
CA ARG A 279 -16.42 -27.10 9.99
C ARG A 279 -15.49 -26.41 10.99
N MET A 280 -14.76 -25.39 10.53
CA MET A 280 -13.90 -24.56 11.38
C MET A 280 -14.70 -23.85 12.47
N LYS A 281 -15.79 -23.15 12.12
CA LYS A 281 -16.64 -22.45 13.09
C LYS A 281 -17.08 -23.37 14.22
N ASN A 282 -17.51 -24.59 13.90
CA ASN A 282 -17.93 -25.56 14.90
C ASN A 282 -16.76 -26.03 15.78
N GLN A 283 -15.59 -26.28 15.20
CA GLN A 283 -14.39 -26.67 15.94
C GLN A 283 -13.84 -25.55 16.84
N PHE A 284 -13.88 -24.29 16.39
CA PHE A 284 -13.39 -23.13 17.17
C PHE A 284 -14.33 -22.70 18.29
N ILE A 285 -15.64 -22.83 18.09
CA ILE A 285 -16.62 -22.67 19.17
C ILE A 285 -16.34 -23.70 20.28
N GLN A 286 -15.98 -24.94 19.92
CA GLN A 286 -15.62 -25.97 20.89
C GLN A 286 -14.31 -25.65 21.64
N ASP A 287 -13.34 -25.02 20.98
CA ASP A 287 -12.04 -24.61 21.58
C ASP A 287 -12.11 -23.25 22.34
N ASN A 288 -13.30 -22.66 22.56
CA ASN A 288 -13.50 -21.35 23.20
C ASN A 288 -12.73 -20.18 22.55
N PHE A 289 -12.51 -20.22 21.23
CA PHE A 289 -11.76 -19.20 20.49
C PHE A 289 -12.57 -18.63 19.33
N SER A 290 -12.76 -17.31 19.29
CA SER A 290 -13.42 -16.65 18.16
C SER A 290 -12.40 -16.27 17.08
N PHE A 291 -11.96 -17.26 16.29
CA PHE A 291 -11.05 -17.04 15.17
C PHE A 291 -11.58 -15.98 14.20
N PHE A 292 -12.89 -15.92 14.00
CA PHE A 292 -13.52 -14.96 13.08
C PHE A 292 -13.44 -13.53 13.59
N GLU A 293 -13.63 -13.28 14.89
CA GLU A 293 -13.38 -11.94 15.48
C GLU A 293 -11.90 -11.55 15.42
N PHE A 294 -11.01 -12.52 15.61
CA PHE A 294 -9.56 -12.30 15.52
C PHE A 294 -9.13 -11.96 14.09
N ALA A 295 -9.59 -12.73 13.09
CA ALA A 295 -9.28 -12.53 11.68
C ALA A 295 -9.89 -11.24 11.13
N ALA A 296 -11.07 -10.83 11.62
CA ALA A 296 -11.72 -9.59 11.22
C ALA A 296 -11.03 -8.33 11.80
N LYS A 297 -10.56 -8.39 13.05
CA LYS A 297 -9.87 -7.26 13.69
C LYS A 297 -8.42 -7.08 13.21
N GLY A 298 -7.85 -8.12 12.58
CA GLY A 298 -6.46 -8.15 12.14
C GLY A 298 -5.45 -8.02 13.30
N LEU A 299 -4.16 -8.15 13.00
CA LEU A 299 -3.07 -7.94 13.97
C LEU A 299 -2.96 -6.49 14.47
N ASN A 300 -3.63 -5.53 13.81
CA ASN A 300 -3.49 -4.10 14.08
C ASN A 300 -4.32 -3.61 15.28
N ASN A 301 -5.12 -4.47 15.90
CA ASN A 301 -5.81 -4.10 17.12
C ASN A 301 -4.82 -4.08 18.30
N LYS A 302 -4.18 -2.91 18.51
CA LYS A 302 -3.26 -2.64 19.63
C LYS A 302 -3.82 -3.13 20.97
N ALA A 303 -5.13 -3.06 21.19
CA ALA A 303 -5.75 -3.47 22.46
C ALA A 303 -5.67 -4.98 22.72
N LEU A 304 -5.81 -5.83 21.69
CA LEU A 304 -5.75 -7.30 21.81
C LEU A 304 -4.32 -7.82 22.02
N PHE A 305 -3.34 -7.11 21.45
CA PHE A 305 -1.90 -7.42 21.55
C PHE A 305 -1.15 -6.67 22.66
N GLN A 306 -1.82 -5.76 23.37
CA GLN A 306 -1.33 -5.17 24.62
C GLN A 306 -1.48 -6.12 25.82
N LEU A 307 -2.20 -7.23 25.64
CA LEU A 307 -2.31 -8.30 26.65
C LEU A 307 -1.09 -9.23 26.57
N THR A 308 -0.70 -9.72 27.74
CA THR A 308 0.56 -10.44 28.07
C THR A 308 1.04 -11.46 27.02
N THR A 309 2.36 -11.65 26.97
CA THR A 309 3.10 -12.57 26.08
C THR A 309 2.49 -13.97 25.88
N PRO A 310 1.91 -14.64 26.90
CA PRO A 310 1.28 -15.95 26.74
C PRO A 310 0.03 -15.93 25.85
N TYR A 311 -0.79 -14.88 25.94
CA TYR A 311 -2.02 -14.75 25.17
C TYR A 311 -1.71 -14.49 23.69
N LYS A 312 -0.72 -13.63 23.43
CA LYS A 312 -0.14 -13.41 22.09
C LYS A 312 0.38 -14.72 21.47
N LYS A 313 1.13 -15.52 22.24
CA LYS A 313 1.68 -16.82 21.81
C LYS A 313 0.57 -17.83 21.52
N ALA A 314 -0.46 -17.91 22.35
CA ALA A 314 -1.61 -18.79 22.14
C ALA A 314 -2.37 -18.45 20.86
N ILE A 315 -2.64 -17.16 20.62
CA ILE A 315 -3.29 -16.67 19.40
C ILE A 315 -2.47 -17.03 18.16
N ILE A 316 -1.16 -16.74 18.15
CA ILE A 316 -0.29 -17.04 17.00
C ILE A 316 -0.24 -18.55 16.75
N ASN A 317 -0.02 -19.37 17.78
CA ASN A 317 -0.02 -20.82 17.64
C ASN A 317 -1.35 -21.35 17.08
N GLN A 318 -2.48 -20.77 17.48
CA GLN A 318 -3.79 -21.17 16.98
C GLN A 318 -4.01 -20.76 15.51
N VAL A 319 -3.55 -19.57 15.10
CA VAL A 319 -3.57 -19.13 13.68
C VAL A 319 -2.71 -20.05 12.81
N LEU A 320 -1.56 -20.49 13.33
CA LEU A 320 -0.65 -21.39 12.63
C LEU A 320 -1.22 -22.81 12.54
N ARG A 321 -1.85 -23.29 13.62
CA ARG A 321 -2.61 -24.55 13.64
C ARG A 321 -3.74 -24.53 12.61
N ILE A 322 -4.44 -23.40 12.49
CA ILE A 322 -5.49 -23.20 11.47
C ILE A 322 -4.90 -23.28 10.07
N ALA A 323 -3.85 -22.53 9.79
CA ALA A 323 -3.29 -22.48 8.46
C ALA A 323 -2.67 -23.82 8.03
N ARG A 324 -2.25 -24.66 8.99
CA ARG A 324 -1.86 -26.06 8.77
C ARG A 324 -3.04 -26.98 8.50
N ALA A 325 -4.05 -26.94 9.37
CA ALA A 325 -5.18 -27.84 9.30
C ALA A 325 -6.09 -27.53 8.11
N PHE A 326 -6.10 -26.28 7.65
CA PHE A 326 -6.96 -25.77 6.60
C PHE A 326 -6.16 -25.02 5.52
N PRO A 327 -5.40 -25.74 4.66
CA PRO A 327 -4.58 -25.14 3.59
C PRO A 327 -5.39 -24.24 2.64
N PHE A 328 -6.68 -24.53 2.50
CA PHE A 328 -7.63 -23.73 1.75
C PHE A 328 -7.63 -22.25 2.19
N TYR A 329 -7.56 -21.97 3.49
CA TYR A 329 -7.61 -20.62 4.02
C TYR A 329 -6.24 -19.94 4.09
N HIS A 330 -5.16 -20.63 3.74
CA HIS A 330 -3.79 -20.10 3.69
C HIS A 330 -3.71 -18.76 2.97
N ASP A 331 -4.24 -18.65 1.74
CA ASP A 331 -4.10 -17.44 0.94
C ASP A 331 -4.94 -16.28 1.48
N VAL A 332 -6.06 -16.58 2.14
CA VAL A 332 -6.91 -15.55 2.75
C VAL A 332 -6.33 -15.07 4.08
N ILE A 333 -5.80 -15.99 4.87
CA ILE A 333 -5.04 -15.67 6.07
C ILE A 333 -3.82 -14.84 5.65
N ALA A 334 -3.00 -15.30 4.70
CA ALA A 334 -1.88 -14.51 4.18
C ALA A 334 -2.28 -13.18 3.51
N CYS A 335 -3.50 -13.06 2.99
CA CYS A 335 -4.07 -11.80 2.50
C CYS A 335 -4.41 -10.85 3.66
N ARG A 336 -5.06 -11.37 4.71
CA ARG A 336 -5.47 -10.60 5.90
C ARG A 336 -4.31 -10.33 6.88
N PHE A 337 -3.27 -11.15 6.86
CA PHE A 337 -2.11 -11.12 7.75
C PHE A 337 -0.84 -10.91 6.91
N GLU A 338 -0.01 -9.90 7.19
CA GLU A 338 1.23 -9.70 6.40
C GLU A 338 2.16 -10.91 6.57
N LYS A 339 2.62 -11.52 5.46
CA LYS A 339 3.63 -12.60 5.49
C LYS A 339 4.85 -12.23 6.36
N GLN A 340 5.31 -10.98 6.28
CA GLN A 340 6.46 -10.48 7.04
C GLN A 340 6.16 -10.21 8.52
N ASP A 341 4.95 -9.78 8.90
CA ASP A 341 4.59 -9.64 10.33
C ASP A 341 4.43 -10.99 11.00
N LEU A 342 3.89 -11.98 10.27
CA LEU A 342 3.86 -13.36 10.74
C LEU A 342 5.29 -13.87 10.96
N GLN A 343 6.19 -13.65 9.99
CA GLN A 343 7.62 -14.01 10.08
C GLN A 343 8.35 -13.28 11.23
N ARG A 344 8.26 -11.95 11.36
CA ARG A 344 8.90 -11.20 12.46
C ARG A 344 8.35 -11.59 13.84
N LYS A 345 7.04 -11.78 13.96
CA LYS A 345 6.42 -12.20 15.24
C LYS A 345 6.63 -13.68 15.56
N LEU A 346 7.01 -14.49 14.57
CA LEU A 346 7.54 -15.84 14.74
C LEU A 346 8.99 -15.84 15.23
N MET A 347 9.79 -14.87 14.79
CA MET A 347 11.16 -14.67 15.29
C MET A 347 11.16 -14.33 16.80
N ASP A 348 10.16 -13.57 17.27
CA ASP A 348 9.93 -13.31 18.71
C ASP A 348 9.62 -14.60 19.52
N LEU A 349 9.24 -15.70 18.87
CA LEU A 349 8.78 -16.95 19.50
C LEU A 349 9.86 -18.04 19.57
N ILE A 350 11.07 -17.78 19.06
CA ILE A 350 12.22 -18.68 19.13
C ILE A 350 12.66 -18.82 20.59
N ILE A 351 12.80 -20.05 21.04
CA ILE A 351 13.21 -20.38 22.42
C ILE A 351 14.73 -20.54 22.43
N TYR A 352 15.42 -19.72 23.20
CA TYR A 352 16.83 -19.95 23.53
C TYR A 352 16.88 -21.00 24.64
N SER A 353 17.37 -22.21 24.34
CA SER A 353 17.74 -23.17 25.38
C SER A 353 19.19 -22.95 25.76
N LYS A 354 19.43 -22.56 27.01
CA LYS A 354 20.77 -22.53 27.59
C LYS A 354 21.19 -23.97 27.89
N THR A 355 22.01 -24.57 27.06
CA THR A 355 22.72 -25.81 27.37
C THR A 355 24.05 -25.45 28.01
N ASP A 356 24.35 -26.04 29.17
CA ASP A 356 25.63 -25.86 29.85
C ASP A 356 26.75 -26.52 29.00
N GLY A 357 27.35 -25.73 28.13
CA GLY A 357 28.40 -26.11 27.19
C GLY A 357 28.52 -25.03 26.11
N GLU A 358 29.72 -24.78 25.59
CA GLU A 358 30.08 -23.58 24.78
C GLU A 358 29.30 -23.37 23.48
N GLU A 359 28.32 -24.22 23.15
CA GLU A 359 27.43 -24.08 22.00
C GLU A 359 26.01 -23.75 22.47
N GLN A 360 25.55 -22.52 22.17
CA GLN A 360 24.12 -22.22 22.26
C GLN A 360 23.42 -22.88 21.06
N GLU A 361 22.56 -23.87 21.28
CA GLU A 361 21.70 -24.38 20.21
C GLU A 361 20.44 -23.52 20.08
N ILE A 362 20.23 -22.95 18.89
CA ILE A 362 18.95 -22.32 18.53
C ILE A 362 17.98 -23.43 18.14
N ALA A 363 17.17 -23.89 19.10
CA ALA A 363 16.11 -24.85 18.82
C ALA A 363 14.86 -24.12 18.29
N LEU A 364 14.63 -24.22 16.98
CA LEU A 364 13.35 -23.86 16.39
C LEU A 364 12.29 -24.85 16.88
N ASN A 365 11.17 -24.37 17.43
CA ASN A 365 10.08 -25.29 17.76
C ASN A 365 9.58 -25.96 16.46
N SER A 366 9.01 -27.16 16.57
CA SER A 366 8.46 -27.90 15.43
C SER A 366 7.46 -27.08 14.61
N ASP A 367 6.79 -26.11 15.26
CA ASP A 367 5.88 -25.21 14.59
C ASP A 367 6.59 -24.16 13.72
N THR A 368 7.77 -23.70 14.11
CA THR A 368 8.56 -22.69 13.41
C THR A 368 9.18 -23.30 12.15
N ASN A 369 9.62 -24.57 12.24
CA ASN A 369 10.14 -25.33 11.10
C ASN A 369 9.12 -25.49 9.97
N PHE A 370 7.87 -25.83 10.29
CA PHE A 370 6.81 -25.92 9.28
C PHE A 370 6.56 -24.58 8.57
N ILE A 371 6.70 -23.46 9.30
CA ILE A 371 6.40 -22.14 8.74
C ILE A 371 7.53 -21.66 7.85
N ILE A 372 8.77 -21.90 8.25
CA ILE A 372 9.93 -21.64 7.40
C ILE A 372 9.83 -22.42 6.09
N ALA A 373 9.43 -23.69 6.17
CA ALA A 373 9.28 -24.56 5.01
C ALA A 373 8.07 -24.22 4.11
N SER A 374 6.98 -23.67 4.66
CA SER A 374 5.73 -23.43 3.92
C SER A 374 5.52 -21.98 3.46
N TYR A 375 6.20 -21.00 4.09
CA TYR A 375 5.89 -19.57 3.90
C TYR A 375 7.04 -18.69 3.38
N LEU A 376 8.30 -19.11 3.53
CA LEU A 376 9.47 -18.31 3.12
C LEU A 376 10.03 -18.82 1.78
N SER A 377 10.35 -17.89 0.87
CA SER A 377 11.18 -18.26 -0.30
C SER A 377 12.62 -18.54 0.15
N ASN A 378 13.42 -19.27 -0.64
CA ASN A 378 14.83 -19.52 -0.31
C ASN A 378 15.61 -18.22 -0.02
N LEU A 379 15.26 -17.12 -0.69
CA LEU A 379 15.87 -15.81 -0.46
C LEU A 379 15.43 -15.20 0.88
N ASP A 380 14.18 -15.38 1.28
CA ASP A 380 13.69 -14.92 2.58
C ASP A 380 14.28 -15.76 3.72
N ILE A 381 14.46 -17.07 3.52
CA ILE A 381 15.19 -17.96 4.46
C ILE A 381 16.62 -17.47 4.61
N PHE A 382 17.31 -17.16 3.50
CA PHE A 382 18.68 -16.63 3.52
C PHE A 382 18.76 -15.29 4.24
N ASN A 383 17.84 -14.36 3.99
CA ASN A 383 17.80 -13.07 4.68
C ASN A 383 17.52 -13.21 6.19
N VAL A 384 16.70 -14.18 6.58
CA VAL A 384 16.45 -14.52 7.99
C VAL A 384 17.73 -15.05 8.65
N ILE A 385 18.46 -15.94 7.98
CA ILE A 385 19.75 -16.47 8.44
C ILE A 385 20.79 -15.34 8.57
N MET A 386 20.92 -14.47 7.57
CA MET A 386 21.84 -13.33 7.59
C MET A 386 21.51 -12.33 8.71
N ALA A 387 20.22 -12.10 8.99
CA ALA A 387 19.80 -11.25 10.10
C ALA A 387 20.17 -11.85 11.48
N PHE A 388 20.30 -13.18 11.59
CA PHE A 388 20.83 -13.84 12.79
C PHE A 388 22.35 -13.73 12.90
N SER A 389 23.09 -13.77 11.78
CA SER A 389 24.55 -13.68 11.80
C SER A 389 25.09 -12.26 12.03
N ASP A 390 24.31 -11.22 11.72
CA ASP A 390 24.74 -9.81 11.86
C ASP A 390 24.58 -9.22 13.28
N TYR A 391 23.94 -9.94 14.21
CA TYR A 391 23.94 -9.56 15.62
C TYR A 391 25.31 -9.89 16.24
N GLN A 392 26.09 -8.85 16.56
CA GLN A 392 27.52 -8.91 16.88
C GLN A 392 27.96 -9.75 18.10
N ASP A 393 27.06 -10.47 18.77
CA ASP A 393 27.34 -11.23 20.01
C ASP A 393 27.16 -12.76 19.88
N PHE A 394 27.01 -13.31 18.67
CA PHE A 394 26.79 -14.76 18.50
C PHE A 394 28.07 -15.51 18.09
N PRO A 395 28.54 -16.50 18.88
CA PRO A 395 29.63 -17.39 18.47
C PRO A 395 29.19 -18.30 17.31
N GLN A 396 30.16 -18.81 16.54
CA GLN A 396 29.91 -19.64 15.35
C GLN A 396 28.99 -20.84 15.67
N HIS A 397 27.76 -20.82 15.14
CA HIS A 397 26.77 -21.88 15.35
C HIS A 397 26.70 -22.87 14.19
N SER A 398 26.51 -24.15 14.50
CA SER A 398 26.13 -25.19 13.54
C SER A 398 24.61 -25.18 13.32
N PHE A 399 24.16 -24.68 12.17
CA PHE A 399 22.73 -24.74 11.80
C PHE A 399 22.35 -26.16 11.37
N GLY A 400 21.72 -26.94 12.26
CA GLY A 400 21.28 -28.32 11.98
C GLY A 400 19.93 -28.41 11.24
N PHE A 401 19.89 -28.19 9.92
CA PHE A 401 18.72 -28.53 9.09
C PHE A 401 18.74 -30.00 8.65
N GLN A 402 18.70 -30.96 9.59
CA GLN A 402 18.78 -32.39 9.20
C GLN A 402 17.48 -33.00 8.68
N ASN A 403 16.32 -32.33 8.79
CA ASN A 403 15.00 -32.93 8.47
C ASN A 403 14.13 -32.18 7.46
N LEU A 404 14.63 -31.15 6.77
CA LEU A 404 13.95 -30.61 5.60
C LEU A 404 14.51 -31.32 4.37
N SER A 405 13.72 -32.21 3.76
CA SER A 405 14.00 -32.71 2.41
C SER A 405 13.89 -31.54 1.45
N LEU A 406 14.95 -30.73 1.38
CA LEU A 406 15.16 -29.73 0.34
C LEU A 406 15.10 -30.51 -0.98
N GLY A 407 14.06 -30.23 -1.77
CA GLY A 407 13.96 -30.74 -3.14
C GLY A 407 15.28 -30.53 -3.86
N SER A 408 15.61 -31.47 -4.73
CA SER A 408 16.89 -31.75 -5.39
C SER A 408 17.45 -30.64 -6.30
N SER A 409 17.26 -29.37 -5.97
CA SER A 409 17.66 -28.21 -6.75
C SER A 409 18.87 -27.45 -6.18
N LEU A 410 19.35 -27.78 -4.98
CA LEU A 410 20.45 -27.06 -4.31
C LEU A 410 21.72 -27.88 -4.08
N LYS A 411 21.86 -29.05 -4.74
CA LYS A 411 23.08 -29.87 -4.64
C LYS A 411 24.22 -29.43 -5.57
N ARG A 412 24.25 -28.17 -6.01
CA ARG A 412 25.37 -27.64 -6.81
C ARG A 412 26.05 -26.48 -6.08
N ASN A 413 27.34 -26.72 -5.84
CA ASN A 413 28.42 -25.78 -5.56
C ASN A 413 28.68 -25.46 -4.09
N TYR A 414 29.17 -26.48 -3.35
CA TYR A 414 29.94 -26.26 -2.12
C TYR A 414 31.37 -26.85 -2.18
N ASP A 415 31.83 -27.37 -3.32
CA ASP A 415 33.15 -28.04 -3.45
C ASP A 415 34.20 -27.24 -4.24
N GLU A 416 34.07 -25.92 -4.40
CA GLU A 416 35.12 -25.10 -5.02
C GLU A 416 35.40 -23.82 -4.22
N VAL A 417 35.89 -23.95 -2.98
CA VAL A 417 36.94 -23.06 -2.45
C VAL A 417 37.72 -23.84 -1.38
N SER A 418 38.85 -24.41 -1.77
CA SER A 418 40.00 -24.70 -0.89
C SER A 418 41.25 -24.17 -1.57
#